data_AF-A0A6P8J7H4-F1
#
_entry.id   AF-A0A6P8J7H4-F1
#
_cell.length_a   1.000
_cell.length_b   1.000
_cell.length_c   1.000
_cell.angle_alpha   90.00
_cell.angle_beta   90.00
_cell.angle_gamma   90.00
#
_symmetry.space_group_name_H-M   'P 1'
#
loop_
_entity.id
_entity.type
_entity.pdbx_description
1 polymer ?
#
loop_
_entity_poly.entity_id
_entity_poly.type
_entity_poly.pdbx_seq_one_letter_code
_entity_poly.pdbx_strand_id
1 'polypeptide(L)'
;MAECVRNVDWKEDMELKEDLEQYVRRNYRQHETLDLMNVQYPIYAWSKRTLSRRLKFFGIKYVDYDTGVDEVKNAVEVEMKGPGKLLGYRAMHKKIRDVHGLNVPRNLVYDAIADVNPEGLESRGGVGKPKRPKRNKAFVTNCYQTE
;
A
#
# COMPACT_ATOMS: atom_id res chain seq x y z
N MET A 1 -19.34 23.35 23.92
CA MET A 1 -18.28 23.22 22.89
C MET A 1 -17.13 22.49 23.57
N ALA A 2 -16.79 21.28 23.13
CA ALA A 2 -15.73 20.51 23.77
C ALA A 2 -14.39 21.21 23.51
N GLU A 3 -13.79 21.76 24.56
CA GLU A 3 -12.43 22.27 24.51
C GLU A 3 -11.51 21.07 24.25
N CYS A 4 -11.04 20.96 23.00
CA CYS A 4 -9.95 20.06 22.69
C CYS A 4 -8.70 20.60 23.41
N VAL A 5 -8.56 20.25 24.69
CA VAL A 5 -7.30 20.40 25.42
C VAL A 5 -6.24 19.80 24.51
N ARG A 6 -5.21 20.58 24.21
CA ARG A 6 -4.03 20.13 23.48
C ARG A 6 -3.26 19.18 24.40
N ASN A 7 -3.86 18.05 24.73
CA ASN A 7 -3.26 17.03 25.56
C ASN A 7 -1.96 16.62 24.86
N VAL A 8 -0.83 16.87 25.52
CA VAL A 8 0.52 16.59 25.01
C VAL A 8 1.02 15.24 25.53
N ASP A 9 0.30 14.65 26.49
CA ASP A 9 0.66 13.46 27.26
C ASP A 9 0.83 12.24 26.34
N TRP A 10 0.10 12.19 25.22
CA TRP A 10 0.26 11.15 24.20
C TRP A 10 1.69 11.04 23.64
N LYS A 11 2.56 12.04 23.80
CA LYS A 11 3.95 11.99 23.33
C LYS A 11 4.83 11.05 24.17
N GLU A 12 4.50 10.90 25.45
CA GLU A 12 5.24 10.07 26.41
C GLU A 12 4.59 8.69 26.58
N ASP A 13 3.41 8.51 26.00
CA ASP A 13 2.66 7.27 26.00
C ASP A 13 3.33 6.21 25.10
N MET A 14 4.10 5.33 25.74
CA MET A 14 4.84 4.25 25.09
C MET A 14 3.91 3.17 24.53
N GLU A 15 2.81 2.88 25.21
CA GLU A 15 1.83 1.87 24.78
C GLU A 15 1.16 2.32 23.48
N LEU A 16 0.75 3.58 23.42
CA LEU A 16 0.20 4.18 22.21
C LEU A 16 1.17 4.09 21.03
N LYS A 17 2.46 4.36 21.27
CA LYS A 17 3.49 4.29 20.24
C LYS A 17 3.64 2.86 19.71
N GLU A 18 3.77 1.89 20.60
CA GLU A 18 3.94 0.47 20.24
C GLU A 18 2.74 -0.06 19.45
N ASP A 19 1.52 0.29 19.85
CA ASP A 19 0.30 -0.06 19.13
C ASP A 19 0.25 0.54 17.73
N LEU A 20 0.58 1.83 17.59
CA LEU A 20 0.66 2.49 16.28
C LEU A 20 1.71 1.83 15.39
N GLU A 21 2.88 1.49 15.91
CA GLU A 21 3.92 0.75 15.17
C GLU A 21 3.41 -0.63 14.74
N GLN A 22 2.74 -1.36 15.63
CA GLN A 22 2.19 -2.68 15.35
C GLN A 22 1.12 -2.62 14.25
N TYR A 23 0.20 -1.67 14.31
CA TYR A 23 -0.84 -1.52 13.28
C TYR A 23 -0.27 -1.14 11.92
N VAL A 24 0.73 -0.25 11.89
CA VAL A 24 1.40 0.10 10.64
C VAL A 24 2.20 -1.08 10.10
N ARG A 25 2.86 -1.86 10.95
CA ARG A 25 3.60 -3.07 10.55
C ARG A 25 2.67 -4.12 9.95
N ARG A 26 1.50 -4.34 10.55
CA ARG A 26 0.46 -5.25 10.06
C ARG A 26 -0.31 -4.74 8.83
N ASN A 27 0.05 -3.58 8.29
CA ASN A 27 -0.54 -3.02 7.08
C ASN A 27 -2.04 -2.65 7.21
N TYR A 28 -2.49 -2.24 8.39
CA TYR A 28 -3.83 -1.66 8.55
C TYR A 28 -3.94 -0.36 7.77
N ARG A 29 -5.11 -0.11 7.17
CA ARG A 29 -5.38 1.15 6.48
C ARG A 29 -5.50 2.27 7.50
N GLN A 30 -5.16 3.49 7.08
CA GLN A 30 -5.20 4.65 7.96
C GLN A 30 -6.56 4.89 8.65
N HIS A 31 -7.67 4.55 7.98
CA HIS A 31 -9.00 4.66 8.61
C HIS A 31 -9.23 3.55 9.63
N GLU A 32 -8.80 2.31 9.36
CA GLU A 32 -8.89 1.20 10.32
C GLU A 32 -8.06 1.50 11.57
N THR A 33 -6.83 2.00 11.39
CA THR A 33 -6.00 2.47 12.52
C THR A 33 -6.71 3.59 13.29
N LEU A 34 -7.34 4.54 12.60
CA LEU A 34 -8.09 5.62 13.26
C LEU A 34 -9.27 5.09 14.07
N ASP A 35 -10.01 4.12 13.54
CA ASP A 35 -11.16 3.51 14.22
C ASP A 35 -10.71 2.75 15.47
N LEU A 36 -9.60 1.99 15.39
CA LEU A 36 -9.01 1.30 16.53
C LEU A 36 -8.53 2.29 17.61
N MET A 37 -7.88 3.37 17.21
CA MET A 37 -7.40 4.41 18.14
C MET A 37 -8.55 5.10 18.87
N ASN A 38 -9.68 5.34 18.21
CA ASN A 38 -10.87 5.90 18.85
C ASN A 38 -11.46 4.96 19.92
N VAL A 39 -11.37 3.65 19.71
CA VAL A 39 -11.90 2.65 20.64
C VAL A 39 -10.94 2.42 21.82
N GLN A 40 -9.64 2.30 21.56
CA GLN A 40 -8.64 1.96 22.57
C GLN A 40 -8.21 3.18 23.41
N TYR A 41 -8.11 4.35 22.77
CA TYR A 41 -7.60 5.56 23.40
C TYR A 41 -8.62 6.72 23.27
N PRO A 42 -9.83 6.59 23.84
CA PRO A 42 -10.89 7.60 23.74
C PRO A 42 -10.54 8.91 24.47
N ILE A 43 -9.55 8.86 25.37
CA ILE A 43 -9.02 10.02 26.11
C ILE A 43 -8.42 11.06 25.16
N TYR A 44 -7.87 10.61 24.02
CA TYR A 44 -7.25 11.48 23.06
C TYR A 44 -8.19 11.84 21.90
N ALA A 45 -8.16 13.10 21.46
CA ALA A 45 -8.91 13.51 20.28
C ALA A 45 -8.29 12.97 18.97
N TRP A 46 -9.04 12.14 18.24
CA TRP A 46 -8.61 11.53 16.99
C TRP A 46 -9.31 12.12 15.76
N SER A 47 -8.52 12.30 14.71
CA SER A 47 -8.91 12.68 13.36
C SER A 47 -7.82 12.19 12.42
N LYS A 48 -8.10 12.09 11.11
CA LYS A 48 -7.06 11.74 10.13
C LYS A 48 -5.82 12.65 10.24
N ARG A 49 -6.03 13.94 10.50
CA ARG A 49 -4.92 14.91 10.68
C ARG A 49 -4.16 14.71 11.98
N THR A 50 -4.82 14.39 13.10
CA THR A 50 -4.10 14.13 14.36
C THR A 50 -3.30 12.84 14.27
N LEU A 51 -3.89 11.77 13.72
CA LEU A 51 -3.20 10.51 13.48
C LEU A 51 -1.95 10.71 12.61
N SER A 52 -2.05 11.36 11.45
CA SER A 52 -0.89 11.65 10.60
C SER A 52 0.20 12.44 11.32
N ARG A 53 -0.17 13.43 12.16
CA ARG A 53 0.79 14.21 12.94
C ARG A 53 1.49 13.39 14.00
N ARG A 54 0.76 12.52 14.72
CA ARG A 54 1.33 11.63 15.74
C ARG A 54 2.24 10.58 15.14
N LEU A 55 1.83 9.95 14.05
CA LEU A 55 2.69 9.03 13.29
C LEU A 55 3.99 9.70 12.84
N LYS A 56 3.90 10.94 12.30
CA LYS A 56 5.09 11.72 11.92
C LYS A 56 5.98 12.03 13.12
N PHE A 57 5.40 12.35 14.29
CA PHE A 57 6.15 12.61 15.51
C PHE A 57 6.95 11.39 15.97
N PHE A 58 6.34 10.20 15.92
CA PHE A 58 7.02 8.94 16.24
C PHE A 58 7.95 8.43 15.12
N GLY A 59 7.99 9.11 13.96
CA GLY A 59 8.79 8.67 12.81
C GLY A 59 8.21 7.46 12.07
N ILE A 60 6.97 7.06 12.37
CA ILE A 60 6.32 5.88 11.80
C ILE A 60 5.81 6.21 10.41
N LYS A 61 6.33 5.50 9.40
CA LYS A 61 5.92 5.66 8.00
C LYS A 61 5.21 4.42 7.49
N TYR A 62 4.10 4.62 6.77
CA TYR A 62 3.41 3.53 6.07
C TYR A 62 4.19 2.99 4.88
N VAL A 63 4.91 3.89 4.20
CA VAL A 63 5.78 3.62 3.05
C VAL A 63 7.08 4.33 3.32
N ASP A 64 8.18 3.60 3.22
CA ASP A 64 9.52 4.12 3.29
C ASP A 64 10.13 4.13 1.89
N TYR A 65 10.60 5.31 1.49
CA TYR A 65 11.17 5.54 0.16
C TYR A 65 12.69 5.43 0.17
N ASP A 66 13.30 5.36 1.35
CA ASP A 66 14.76 5.28 1.54
C ASP A 66 15.26 3.83 1.62
N THR A 67 14.37 2.85 1.45
CA THR A 67 14.74 1.44 1.46
C THR A 67 15.66 1.13 0.27
N GLY A 68 16.80 0.49 0.56
CA GLY A 68 17.78 0.13 -0.46
C GLY A 68 17.18 -0.80 -1.51
N VAL A 69 17.39 -0.48 -2.79
CA VAL A 69 16.86 -1.26 -3.92
C VAL A 69 17.38 -2.71 -3.86
N ASP A 70 18.62 -2.90 -3.43
CA ASP A 70 19.25 -4.23 -3.31
C ASP A 70 18.57 -5.10 -2.24
N GLU A 71 18.16 -4.50 -1.13
CA GLU A 71 17.44 -5.22 -0.07
C GLU A 71 16.08 -5.72 -0.56
N VAL A 72 15.36 -4.88 -1.32
CA VAL A 72 14.08 -5.24 -1.94
C VAL A 72 14.27 -6.36 -2.97
N LYS A 73 15.31 -6.28 -3.80
CA LYS A 73 15.63 -7.33 -4.79
C LYS A 73 15.93 -8.66 -4.10
N ASN A 74 16.76 -8.65 -3.06
CA ASN A 74 17.07 -9.84 -2.28
C ASN A 74 15.82 -10.46 -1.65
N ALA A 75 14.94 -9.65 -1.07
CA ALA A 75 13.66 -10.12 -0.51
C ALA A 75 12.77 -10.77 -1.60
N VAL A 76 12.67 -10.12 -2.77
CA VAL A 76 11.92 -10.68 -3.91
C VAL A 76 12.51 -12.00 -4.38
N GLU A 77 13.83 -12.11 -4.49
CA GLU A 77 14.49 -13.35 -4.92
C GLU A 77 14.25 -14.52 -3.95
N VAL A 78 14.35 -14.26 -2.64
CA VAL A 78 14.06 -15.26 -1.60
C VAL A 78 12.63 -15.76 -1.74
N GLU A 79 11.68 -14.84 -1.92
CA GLU A 79 10.28 -15.19 -2.06
C GLU A 79 9.95 -15.92 -3.37
N MET A 80 10.62 -15.54 -4.47
CA MET A 80 10.48 -16.19 -5.77
C MET A 80 11.04 -17.62 -5.78
N LYS A 81 12.08 -17.91 -4.99
CA LYS A 81 12.58 -19.28 -4.78
C LYS A 81 11.62 -20.13 -3.94
N GLY A 82 10.79 -19.49 -3.12
CA GLY A 82 9.82 -20.14 -2.25
C GLY A 82 8.39 -20.12 -2.78
N PRO A 83 7.38 -20.05 -1.88
CA PRO A 83 5.97 -20.06 -2.27
C PRO A 83 5.53 -18.76 -2.98
N GLY A 84 6.40 -17.74 -3.02
CA GLY A 84 6.15 -16.48 -3.71
C GLY A 84 6.22 -16.58 -5.24
N LYS A 85 6.76 -17.67 -5.80
CA LYS A 85 6.84 -17.89 -7.27
C LYS A 85 5.51 -17.71 -8.00
N LEU A 86 4.41 -18.09 -7.35
CA LEU A 86 3.07 -18.03 -7.94
C LEU A 86 2.30 -16.75 -7.59
N LEU A 87 2.90 -15.81 -6.84
CA LEU A 87 2.26 -14.57 -6.45
C LEU A 87 2.40 -13.51 -7.54
N GLY A 88 1.35 -12.70 -7.72
CA GLY A 88 1.47 -11.46 -8.49
C GLY A 88 2.13 -10.36 -7.65
N TYR A 89 2.63 -9.31 -8.29
CA TYR A 89 3.34 -8.22 -7.60
C TYR A 89 2.56 -7.56 -6.46
N ARG A 90 1.22 -7.49 -6.53
CA ARG A 90 0.37 -7.00 -5.43
C ARG A 90 0.46 -7.88 -4.18
N ALA A 91 0.41 -9.19 -4.37
CA ALA A 91 0.53 -10.15 -3.28
C ALA A 91 1.98 -10.24 -2.78
N MET A 92 2.96 -10.12 -3.69
CA MET A 92 4.38 -10.04 -3.34
C MET A 92 4.66 -8.82 -2.47
N HIS A 93 4.13 -7.63 -2.83
CA HIS A 93 4.27 -6.41 -2.03
C HIS A 93 3.74 -6.58 -0.61
N LYS A 94 2.56 -7.23 -0.44
CA LYS A 94 2.04 -7.57 0.88
C LYS A 94 2.96 -8.54 1.62
N LYS A 95 3.44 -9.58 0.94
CA LYS A 95 4.30 -10.60 1.54
C LYS A 95 5.65 -10.05 2.01
N ILE A 96 6.26 -9.17 1.22
CA ILE A 96 7.51 -8.48 1.58
C ILE A 96 7.32 -7.70 2.88
N ARG A 97 6.20 -7.01 3.04
CA ARG A 97 5.89 -6.30 4.27
C ARG A 97 5.66 -7.25 5.45
N ASP A 98 4.90 -8.31 5.26
CA ASP A 98 4.52 -9.23 6.33
C ASP A 98 5.69 -10.11 6.81
N VAL A 99 6.51 -10.62 5.88
CA VAL A 99 7.61 -11.57 6.16
C VAL A 99 8.94 -10.84 6.41
N HIS A 100 9.30 -9.90 5.54
CA HIS A 100 10.57 -9.19 5.62
C HIS A 100 10.48 -7.88 6.42
N GLY A 101 9.27 -7.42 6.75
CA GLY A 101 9.08 -6.17 7.52
C GLY A 101 9.39 -4.89 6.74
N LEU A 102 9.54 -4.98 5.41
CA LEU A 102 9.94 -3.85 4.58
C LEU A 102 8.72 -3.05 4.11
N ASN A 103 8.65 -1.77 4.47
CA ASN A 103 7.57 -0.86 4.08
C ASN A 103 7.80 -0.25 2.69
N VAL A 104 7.96 -1.09 1.66
CA VAL A 104 8.40 -0.66 0.32
C VAL A 104 7.26 0.00 -0.47
N PRO A 105 7.53 0.99 -1.35
CA PRO A 105 6.56 1.42 -2.34
C PRO A 105 6.23 0.30 -3.34
N ARG A 106 4.95 0.17 -3.68
CA ARG A 106 4.45 -0.89 -4.56
C ARG A 106 5.09 -0.89 -5.96
N ASN A 107 5.42 0.29 -6.49
CA ASN A 107 6.05 0.40 -7.81
C ASN A 107 7.47 -0.19 -7.79
N LEU A 108 8.24 0.05 -6.72
CA LEU A 108 9.58 -0.51 -6.59
C LEU A 108 9.57 -2.04 -6.55
N VAL A 109 8.56 -2.64 -5.90
CA VAL A 109 8.38 -4.11 -5.93
C VAL A 109 8.03 -4.61 -7.33
N TYR A 110 7.26 -3.84 -8.11
CA TYR A 110 6.96 -4.20 -9.49
C TYR A 110 8.24 -4.19 -10.34
N ASP A 111 9.05 -3.14 -10.23
CA ASP A 111 10.31 -3.00 -10.96
C ASP A 111 11.29 -4.11 -10.54
N ALA A 112 11.41 -4.41 -9.25
CA ALA A 112 12.25 -5.50 -8.75
C ALA A 112 11.82 -6.88 -9.27
N ILE A 113 10.52 -7.14 -9.38
CA ILE A 113 10.02 -8.40 -9.97
C ILE A 113 10.29 -8.45 -11.47
N ALA A 114 10.16 -7.32 -12.18
CA ALA A 114 10.47 -7.25 -13.60
C ALA A 114 11.94 -7.57 -13.87
N ASP A 115 12.85 -7.15 -12.99
CA ASP A 115 14.27 -7.48 -13.06
C ASP A 115 14.54 -8.96 -12.74
N VAL A 116 13.93 -9.51 -11.70
CA VAL A 116 14.21 -10.88 -11.20
C VAL A 116 13.51 -11.97 -12.04
N ASN A 117 12.27 -11.72 -12.50
CA ASN A 117 11.46 -12.70 -13.22
C ASN A 117 10.54 -12.02 -14.25
N PRO A 118 11.09 -11.54 -15.37
CA PRO A 118 10.30 -10.89 -16.42
C PRO A 118 9.26 -11.84 -17.03
N GLU A 119 9.61 -13.10 -17.27
CA GLU A 119 8.73 -14.11 -17.87
C GLU A 119 7.48 -14.37 -17.01
N GLY A 120 7.66 -14.51 -15.69
CA GLY A 120 6.56 -14.71 -14.75
C GLY A 120 5.62 -13.52 -14.65
N LEU A 121 6.14 -12.31 -14.88
CA LEU A 121 5.35 -11.08 -14.92
C LEU A 121 4.57 -10.97 -16.24
N GLU A 122 5.21 -11.25 -17.38
CA GLU A 122 4.58 -11.23 -18.71
C GLU A 122 3.46 -12.25 -18.84
N SER A 123 3.67 -13.47 -18.34
CA SER A 123 2.65 -14.53 -18.30
C SER A 123 1.35 -14.09 -17.62
N ARG A 124 1.45 -13.10 -16.71
CA ARG A 124 0.32 -12.53 -15.96
C ARG A 124 -0.16 -11.18 -16.49
N GLY A 125 0.65 -10.51 -17.32
CA GLY A 125 0.37 -9.18 -17.89
C GLY A 125 -0.78 -9.14 -18.90
N GLY A 126 -1.30 -10.30 -19.32
CA GLY A 126 -2.49 -10.41 -20.17
C GLY A 126 -3.82 -10.16 -19.45
N VAL A 127 -3.84 -10.10 -18.11
CA VAL A 127 -5.07 -9.93 -17.33
C VAL A 127 -5.61 -8.52 -17.51
N GLY A 128 -6.79 -8.39 -18.12
CA GLY A 128 -7.45 -7.10 -18.36
C GLY A 128 -7.27 -6.53 -19.76
N LYS A 129 -6.54 -7.21 -20.66
CA LYS A 129 -6.66 -6.90 -22.10
C LYS A 129 -8.14 -7.11 -22.49
N PRO A 130 -8.79 -6.13 -23.12
CA PRO A 130 -10.17 -6.28 -23.49
C PRO A 130 -10.29 -7.48 -24.42
N LYS A 131 -11.17 -8.44 -24.08
CA LYS A 131 -11.44 -9.62 -24.93
C LYS A 131 -11.91 -9.24 -26.33
N ARG A 132 -12.35 -7.99 -26.52
CA ARG A 132 -12.78 -7.45 -27.81
C ARG A 132 -11.79 -6.38 -28.27
N PRO A 133 -11.43 -6.36 -29.56
CA PRO A 133 -10.62 -5.29 -30.12
C PRO A 133 -11.31 -3.94 -29.92
N LYS A 134 -10.52 -2.88 -29.72
CA LYS A 134 -11.05 -1.50 -29.67
C LYS A 134 -11.85 -1.25 -30.95
N ARG A 135 -13.12 -0.83 -30.80
CA ARG A 135 -13.94 -0.40 -31.92
C ARG A 135 -13.35 0.92 -32.47
N ASN A 136 -12.61 0.83 -33.56
CA ASN A 136 -11.95 1.98 -34.21
C ASN A 136 -12.83 2.65 -35.29
N LYS A 137 -14.06 2.19 -35.49
CA LYS A 137 -14.98 2.80 -36.47
C LYS A 137 -16.04 3.61 -35.72
N ALA A 138 -16.07 4.92 -35.98
CA ALA A 138 -17.21 5.75 -35.60
C ALA A 138 -18.46 5.21 -36.31
N PHE A 139 -19.61 5.20 -35.63
CA PHE A 139 -20.89 4.91 -36.27
C PHE A 139 -21.14 6.00 -37.32
N VAL A 140 -20.84 5.73 -38.58
CA VAL A 140 -21.25 6.58 -39.68
C VAL A 140 -22.75 6.33 -39.87
N THR A 141 -23.58 7.21 -39.33
CA THR A 141 -24.99 7.29 -39.70
C THR A 141 -25.04 7.68 -41.16
N ASN A 142 -25.48 6.76 -42.01
CA ASN A 142 -25.69 7.01 -43.44
C ASN A 142 -26.84 8.01 -43.56
N CYS A 143 -26.53 9.30 -43.70
CA CYS A 143 -27.53 10.33 -44.02
C CYS A 143 -27.98 10.09 -45.46
N TYR A 144 -29.27 9.81 -45.63
CA TYR A 144 -29.93 9.59 -46.91
C TYR A 144 -29.59 10.70 -47.92
N GLN A 145 -29.01 10.34 -49.06
CA GLN A 145 -29.10 11.15 -50.28
C GLN A 145 -30.42 10.81 -50.95
N THR A 146 -31.41 11.69 -50.84
CA THR A 146 -32.54 11.74 -51.77
C THR A 146 -32.20 12.76 -52.85
N GLU A 147 -32.26 12.31 -54.10
CA GLU A 147 -32.09 13.09 -55.34
C GLU A 147 -33.10 14.25 -55.46
#